data_AF-A0A7S1SFJ0-F1
#
_entry.id   AF-A0A7S1SFJ0-F1
#
_cell.length_a   1.000
_cell.length_b   1.000
_cell.length_c   1.000
_cell.angle_alpha   90.00
_cell.angle_beta   90.00
_cell.angle_gamma   90.00
#
_symmetry.space_group_name_H-M   'P 1'
#
loop_
_entity.id
_entity.type
_entity.pdbx_description
1 polymer ?
#
loop_
_entity_poly.entity_id
_entity_poly.type
_entity_poly.pdbx_seq_one_letter_code
_entity_poly.pdbx_strand_id
1 'polypeptide(L)'
;MPRCGPGALGLALCALAARGELMMGISYGPVPLKGSSAVAAASQLPQDDWYCGEAVPMWGRAGRGDLRHMKLMGANAVRLYGNNPDVDHTTFLDEARKEGLDVLPGMSDHPFYQMNAGSCRHTNYNCFTQVKPSYLKNLQKGFLLVDRTYHPALRAMN
;
A
#
# COMPACT_ATOMS: atom_id res chain seq x y z
N MET A 1 11.87 -28.18 16.35
CA MET A 1 11.34 -28.80 15.12
C MET A 1 10.33 -29.87 15.53
N PRO A 2 9.02 -29.69 15.28
CA PRO A 2 8.05 -30.70 15.67
C PRO A 2 8.11 -31.88 14.68
N ARG A 3 8.22 -33.10 15.21
CA ARG A 3 8.13 -34.35 14.43
C ARG A 3 6.67 -34.76 14.36
N CYS A 4 6.09 -34.81 13.15
CA CYS A 4 4.71 -35.28 12.93
C CYS A 4 4.71 -36.78 12.59
N GLY A 5 3.89 -37.57 13.28
CA GLY A 5 3.74 -39.02 13.08
C GLY A 5 2.83 -39.40 11.89
N PRO A 6 2.88 -40.66 11.45
CA PRO A 6 2.25 -41.11 10.21
C PRO A 6 0.78 -41.49 10.46
N GLY A 7 -0.12 -40.52 10.42
CA GLY A 7 -1.56 -40.75 10.42
C GLY A 7 -2.21 -40.11 9.21
N ALA A 8 -3.15 -40.81 8.55
CA ALA A 8 -3.86 -40.32 7.36
C ALA A 8 -4.64 -39.01 7.59
N LEU A 9 -5.02 -38.71 8.85
CA LEU A 9 -5.56 -37.39 9.22
C LEU A 9 -4.51 -36.26 9.24
N GLY A 10 -3.23 -36.60 9.42
CA GLY A 10 -2.13 -35.63 9.39
C GLY A 10 -1.81 -35.12 7.98
N LEU A 11 -2.08 -35.92 6.95
CA LEU A 11 -1.86 -35.52 5.55
C LEU A 11 -2.81 -34.40 5.10
N ALA A 12 -4.07 -34.41 5.57
CA ALA A 12 -5.07 -33.41 5.18
C ALA A 12 -4.81 -32.04 5.81
N LEU A 13 -4.32 -31.98 7.05
CA LEU A 13 -3.91 -30.71 7.68
C LEU A 13 -2.60 -30.16 7.10
N CYS A 14 -1.66 -31.02 6.69
CA CYS A 14 -0.42 -30.57 6.04
C CYS A 14 -0.64 -30.00 4.64
N ALA A 15 -1.67 -30.44 3.91
CA ALA A 15 -1.95 -29.93 2.57
C ALA A 15 -2.44 -28.47 2.55
N LEU A 16 -2.95 -27.95 3.67
CA LEU A 16 -3.33 -26.53 3.79
C LEU A 16 -2.14 -25.61 4.06
N ALA A 17 -1.06 -26.12 4.65
CA ALA A 17 0.12 -25.31 5.00
C ALA A 17 1.01 -24.96 3.78
N ALA A 18 0.77 -25.58 2.63
CA ALA A 18 1.57 -25.41 1.41
C ALA A 18 0.85 -24.66 0.27
N ARG A 19 -0.41 -24.22 0.47
CA ARG A 19 -0.99 -23.17 -0.36
C ARG A 19 -0.65 -21.87 0.34
N GLY A 20 0.19 -21.02 -0.29
CA GLY A 20 0.36 -19.65 0.19
C GLY A 20 -1.02 -19.07 0.49
N GLU A 21 -1.18 -18.46 1.67
CA GLU A 21 -2.48 -17.96 2.13
C GLU A 21 -3.18 -17.20 1.00
N LEU A 22 -4.47 -17.52 0.78
CA LEU A 22 -5.27 -16.83 -0.23
C LEU A 22 -5.24 -15.33 0.07
N MET A 23 -4.84 -14.52 -0.90
CA MET A 23 -4.80 -13.08 -0.72
C MET A 23 -6.23 -12.51 -0.70
N MET A 24 -6.58 -11.89 0.41
CA MET A 24 -7.83 -11.17 0.65
C MET A 24 -7.48 -9.69 0.77
N GLY A 25 -7.40 -9.03 -0.39
CA GLY A 25 -6.97 -7.64 -0.51
C GLY A 25 -8.13 -6.64 -0.48
N ILE A 26 -7.93 -5.50 0.18
CA ILE A 26 -8.81 -4.32 0.06
C ILE A 26 -8.06 -3.20 -0.63
N SER A 27 -8.65 -2.65 -1.69
CA SER A 27 -8.19 -1.38 -2.27
C SER A 27 -8.58 -0.22 -1.37
N TYR A 28 -7.63 0.61 -0.97
CA TYR A 28 -7.84 1.67 0.00
C TYR A 28 -7.67 3.06 -0.61
N GLY A 29 -8.71 3.86 -0.37
CA GLY A 29 -8.75 5.31 -0.48
C GLY A 29 -9.94 5.74 0.39
N PRO A 30 -9.77 6.64 1.38
CA PRO A 30 -10.79 6.90 2.40
C PRO A 30 -11.93 7.82 1.89
N VAL A 31 -12.57 7.44 0.78
CA VAL A 31 -13.73 8.13 0.19
C VAL A 31 -15.06 7.54 0.69
N PRO A 32 -16.14 8.33 0.75
CA PRO A 32 -16.21 9.77 0.47
C PRO A 32 -15.62 10.61 1.61
N LEU A 33 -15.03 11.74 1.26
CA LEU A 33 -14.63 12.77 2.21
C LEU A 33 -15.88 13.54 2.66
N LYS A 34 -15.97 13.91 3.94
CA LYS A 34 -17.14 14.63 4.47
C LYS A 34 -17.10 16.11 4.06
N GLY A 35 -18.18 16.63 3.48
CA GLY A 35 -18.44 18.07 3.27
C GLY A 35 -17.96 18.63 1.92
N SER A 36 -18.73 19.50 1.27
CA SER A 36 -18.41 20.03 -0.07
C SER A 36 -17.14 20.88 -0.13
N SER A 37 -16.77 21.58 0.95
CA SER A 37 -15.51 22.34 1.07
C SER A 37 -14.34 21.50 1.59
N ALA A 38 -14.61 20.51 2.45
CA ALA A 38 -13.61 19.60 3.00
C ALA A 38 -13.27 18.43 2.07
N VAL A 39 -14.16 18.07 1.13
CA VAL A 39 -13.81 17.23 -0.03
C VAL A 39 -12.70 17.90 -0.83
N ALA A 40 -12.83 19.20 -1.12
CA ALA A 40 -11.83 19.93 -1.90
C ALA A 40 -10.50 20.15 -1.17
N ALA A 41 -10.47 20.09 0.17
CA ALA A 41 -9.26 20.28 0.99
C ALA A 41 -8.61 18.93 1.40
N ALA A 42 -9.40 17.93 1.78
CA ALA A 42 -8.89 16.60 2.12
C ALA A 42 -8.58 15.75 0.86
N SER A 43 -9.07 16.14 -0.32
CA SER A 43 -8.57 15.63 -1.61
C SER A 43 -7.26 16.30 -2.05
N GLN A 44 -6.65 17.16 -1.23
CA GLN A 44 -5.41 17.87 -1.59
C GLN A 44 -4.16 17.17 -1.10
N LEU A 45 -4.25 15.93 -0.60
CA LEU A 45 -3.04 15.14 -0.36
C LEU A 45 -2.25 15.08 -1.68
N PRO A 46 -0.99 15.56 -1.71
CA PRO A 46 -0.23 15.57 -2.94
C PRO A 46 -0.16 14.16 -3.55
N GLN A 47 -0.49 14.07 -4.84
CA GLN A 47 -0.50 12.82 -5.62
C GLN A 47 -1.42 11.72 -5.08
N ASP A 48 -2.49 12.10 -4.35
CA ASP A 48 -3.45 11.21 -3.69
C ASP A 48 -2.78 10.21 -2.72
N ASP A 49 -1.67 10.64 -2.11
CA ASP A 49 -0.85 9.81 -1.24
C ASP A 49 -1.50 9.61 0.15
N TRP A 50 -2.40 8.64 0.27
CA TRP A 50 -3.00 8.23 1.56
C TRP A 50 -2.06 7.40 2.44
N TYR A 51 -0.79 7.31 2.05
CA TYR A 51 0.30 6.62 2.73
C TYR A 51 1.14 7.55 3.60
N CYS A 52 1.03 8.86 3.37
CA CYS A 52 1.77 9.88 4.08
C CYS A 52 1.38 9.99 5.57
N GLY A 53 2.25 10.66 6.33
CA GLY A 53 2.05 10.91 7.76
C GLY A 53 0.82 11.77 8.05
N GLU A 54 0.45 12.67 7.15
CA GLU A 54 -0.73 13.53 7.24
C GLU A 54 -2.03 12.71 7.23
N ALA A 55 -2.01 11.52 6.63
CA ALA A 55 -3.15 10.60 6.59
C ALA A 55 -3.25 9.67 7.82
N VAL A 56 -2.30 9.69 8.77
CA VAL A 56 -2.31 8.86 10.00
C VAL A 56 -3.65 8.87 10.74
N PRO A 57 -4.37 10.01 10.89
CA PRO A 57 -5.67 10.01 11.56
C PRO A 57 -6.73 9.12 10.90
N MET A 58 -6.54 8.71 9.65
CA MET A 58 -7.45 7.82 8.92
C MET A 58 -7.07 6.35 9.15
N TRP A 59 -5.83 5.98 8.83
CA TRP A 59 -5.42 4.57 8.82
C TRP A 59 -4.84 4.08 10.15
N GLY A 60 -4.26 4.97 10.95
CA GLY A 60 -3.57 4.63 12.19
C GLY A 60 -4.53 4.32 13.34
N ARG A 61 -4.11 3.42 14.24
CA ARG A 61 -4.93 2.91 15.35
C ARG A 61 -5.44 3.97 16.32
N ALA A 62 -4.70 5.06 16.52
CA ALA A 62 -5.11 6.18 17.38
C ALA A 62 -6.19 7.06 16.72
N GLY A 63 -6.35 6.98 15.40
CA GLY A 63 -7.37 7.69 14.63
C GLY A 63 -8.58 6.79 14.34
N ARG A 64 -9.07 6.85 13.10
CA ARG A 64 -10.18 6.01 12.63
C ARG A 64 -9.80 4.52 12.55
N GLY A 65 -8.51 4.21 12.40
CA GLY A 65 -7.98 2.85 12.47
C GLY A 65 -8.39 1.98 11.29
N ASP A 66 -8.41 2.51 10.08
CA ASP A 66 -8.90 1.79 8.90
C ASP A 66 -8.21 0.44 8.68
N LEU A 67 -6.89 0.35 8.93
CA LEU A 67 -6.14 -0.90 8.75
C LEU A 67 -6.62 -1.99 9.69
N ARG A 68 -6.88 -1.64 10.96
CA ARG A 68 -7.46 -2.57 11.92
C ARG A 68 -8.84 -3.04 11.47
N HIS A 69 -9.68 -2.14 10.96
CA HIS A 69 -11.01 -2.51 10.49
C HIS A 69 -10.96 -3.41 9.25
N MET A 70 -10.04 -3.16 8.32
CA MET A 70 -9.79 -4.07 7.18
C MET A 70 -9.42 -5.47 7.67
N LYS A 71 -8.52 -5.57 8.66
CA LYS A 71 -8.15 -6.85 9.26
C LYS A 71 -9.34 -7.56 9.90
N LEU A 72 -10.17 -6.82 10.65
CA LEU A 72 -11.39 -7.36 11.28
C LEU A 72 -12.42 -7.86 10.25
N MET A 73 -12.44 -7.29 9.05
CA MET A 73 -13.26 -7.77 7.92
C MET A 73 -12.66 -9.00 7.21
N GLY A 74 -11.50 -9.49 7.66
CA GLY A 74 -10.85 -10.69 7.11
C GLY A 74 -9.81 -10.40 6.02
N ALA A 75 -9.46 -9.13 5.78
CA ALA A 75 -8.38 -8.82 4.85
C ALA A 75 -7.02 -9.27 5.41
N ASN A 76 -6.14 -9.71 4.53
CA ASN A 76 -4.72 -9.93 4.83
C ASN A 76 -3.81 -9.05 3.96
N ALA A 77 -4.37 -8.21 3.10
CA ALA A 77 -3.62 -7.30 2.26
C ALA A 77 -4.37 -5.98 2.02
N VAL A 78 -3.63 -4.90 1.78
CA VAL A 78 -4.16 -3.59 1.39
C VAL A 78 -3.44 -3.07 0.15
N ARG A 79 -4.21 -2.62 -0.83
CA ARG A 79 -3.70 -2.01 -2.07
C ARG A 79 -3.90 -0.51 -2.06
N LEU A 80 -2.84 0.23 -2.39
CA LEU A 80 -2.84 1.68 -2.52
C LEU A 80 -2.73 2.12 -3.97
N TYR A 81 -3.04 3.39 -4.23
CA TYR A 81 -3.02 3.99 -5.55
C TYR A 81 -1.97 5.11 -5.62
N GLY A 82 -2.23 6.22 -4.92
CA GLY A 82 -1.31 7.34 -4.85
C GLY A 82 -0.09 7.05 -3.98
N ASN A 83 1.08 7.50 -4.45
CA ASN A 83 2.34 7.43 -3.75
C ASN A 83 3.21 8.62 -4.16
N ASN A 84 3.40 9.55 -3.23
CA ASN A 84 4.32 10.66 -3.47
C ASN A 84 5.75 10.16 -3.23
N PRO A 85 6.62 10.10 -4.26
CA PRO A 85 7.98 9.58 -4.11
C PRO A 85 8.89 10.46 -3.24
N ASP A 86 8.42 11.64 -2.84
CA ASP A 86 9.12 12.54 -1.92
C ASP A 86 8.89 12.22 -0.44
N VAL A 87 7.93 11.36 -0.12
CA VAL A 87 7.50 11.06 1.24
C VAL A 87 8.03 9.69 1.67
N ASP A 88 8.43 9.59 2.94
CA ASP A 88 8.75 8.30 3.58
C ASP A 88 7.45 7.63 4.05
N HIS A 89 7.25 6.38 3.65
CA HIS A 89 6.03 5.62 3.97
C HIS A 89 6.26 4.56 5.04
N THR A 90 7.44 4.52 5.67
CA THR A 90 7.80 3.55 6.72
C THR A 90 6.75 3.47 7.83
N THR A 91 6.22 4.61 8.27
CA THR A 91 5.23 4.63 9.37
C THR A 91 3.93 3.91 9.00
N PHE A 92 3.43 4.07 7.76
CA PHE A 92 2.28 3.31 7.30
C PHE A 92 2.61 1.82 7.24
N LEU A 93 3.75 1.48 6.64
CA LEU A 93 4.17 0.09 6.42
C LEU A 93 4.34 -0.65 7.75
N ASP A 94 4.87 0.01 8.78
CA ASP A 94 4.95 -0.50 10.14
C ASP A 94 3.57 -0.77 10.75
N GLU A 95 2.62 0.17 10.59
CA GLU A 95 1.26 0.01 11.12
C GLU A 95 0.51 -1.13 10.41
N ALA A 96 0.60 -1.21 9.08
CA ALA A 96 0.02 -2.31 8.31
C ALA A 96 0.57 -3.66 8.77
N ARG A 97 1.88 -3.74 8.99
CA ARG A 97 2.52 -4.95 9.52
C ARG A 97 2.03 -5.31 10.91
N LYS A 98 1.89 -4.33 11.81
CA LYS A 98 1.37 -4.54 13.18
C LYS A 98 -0.06 -5.07 13.17
N GLU A 99 -0.90 -4.58 12.26
CA GLU A 99 -2.29 -5.07 12.09
C GLU A 99 -2.36 -6.37 11.27
N GLY A 100 -1.23 -6.89 10.77
CA GLY A 100 -1.15 -8.16 10.04
C GLY A 100 -1.72 -8.06 8.62
N LEU A 101 -1.43 -6.95 7.94
CA LEU A 101 -1.75 -6.70 6.54
C LEU A 101 -0.46 -6.58 5.70
N ASP A 102 -0.43 -7.34 4.62
CA ASP A 102 0.50 -7.15 3.52
C ASP A 102 0.12 -5.90 2.72
N VAL A 103 1.11 -5.29 2.08
CA VAL A 103 0.96 -4.05 1.33
C VAL A 103 1.25 -4.30 -0.15
N LEU A 104 0.38 -3.76 -0.99
CA LEU A 104 0.56 -3.65 -2.44
C LEU A 104 0.52 -2.17 -2.83
N PRO A 105 1.66 -1.47 -2.91
CA PRO A 105 1.67 -0.11 -3.38
C PRO A 105 1.42 -0.11 -4.89
N GLY A 106 0.47 0.73 -5.31
CA GLY A 106 0.26 1.05 -6.71
C GLY A 106 1.24 2.12 -7.19
N MET A 107 1.03 2.57 -8.42
CA MET A 107 1.70 3.72 -8.98
C MET A 107 0.67 4.84 -9.11
N SER A 108 1.01 6.04 -8.64
CA SER A 108 0.13 7.19 -8.76
C SER A 108 -0.20 7.48 -10.22
N ASP A 109 -1.45 7.89 -10.46
CA ASP A 109 -1.92 8.42 -11.75
C ASP A 109 -1.39 9.84 -12.01
N HIS A 110 -0.78 10.47 -10.99
CA HIS A 110 -0.26 11.83 -11.05
C HIS A 110 0.67 12.10 -12.24
N PRO A 111 1.76 11.34 -12.48
CA PRO A 111 2.65 11.57 -13.61
C PRO A 111 2.02 11.25 -14.98
N PHE A 112 0.88 10.56 -15.01
CA PHE A 112 0.21 10.18 -16.25
C PHE A 112 -0.82 11.23 -16.70
N TYR A 113 -1.70 11.68 -15.80
CA TYR A 113 -2.87 12.50 -16.16
C TYR A 113 -3.16 13.70 -15.24
N GLN A 114 -2.75 13.66 -13.96
CA GLN A 114 -3.15 14.71 -12.99
C GLN A 114 -2.18 15.90 -12.98
N MET A 115 -0.91 15.69 -13.33
CA MET A 115 0.07 16.77 -13.42
C MET A 115 -0.22 17.66 -14.65
N ASN A 116 -0.53 18.93 -14.40
CA ASN A 116 -0.93 19.91 -15.44
C ASN A 116 0.15 20.16 -16.51
N ALA A 117 1.42 20.19 -16.13
CA ALA A 117 2.54 20.40 -17.05
C ALA A 117 3.58 19.30 -16.84
N GLY A 118 3.98 18.64 -17.92
CA GLY A 118 4.98 17.56 -17.86
C GLY A 118 4.41 16.18 -17.54
N SER A 119 3.09 16.00 -17.44
CA SER A 119 2.53 14.64 -17.45
C SER A 119 2.77 13.97 -18.78
N CYS A 120 2.78 12.64 -18.79
CA CYS A 120 3.14 11.94 -20.02
C CYS A 120 2.13 12.16 -21.15
N ARG A 121 0.87 12.50 -20.81
CA ARG A 121 -0.14 12.96 -21.77
C ARG A 121 0.31 14.21 -22.53
N HIS A 122 1.05 15.12 -21.89
CA HIS A 122 1.52 16.38 -22.50
C HIS A 122 2.88 16.25 -23.20
N THR A 123 3.44 15.05 -23.27
CA THR A 123 4.77 14.79 -23.87
C THR A 123 4.74 13.64 -24.86
N ASN A 124 3.71 13.61 -25.71
CA ASN A 124 3.52 12.57 -26.72
C ASN A 124 3.53 11.15 -26.14
N TYR A 125 2.97 10.96 -24.94
CA TYR A 125 2.84 9.65 -24.30
C TYR A 125 4.16 8.94 -23.99
N ASN A 126 5.27 9.68 -23.83
CA ASN A 126 6.54 9.13 -23.31
C ASN A 126 6.46 8.90 -21.78
N CYS A 127 5.59 7.99 -21.36
CA CYS A 127 5.38 7.70 -19.94
C CYS A 127 6.56 6.93 -19.34
N PHE A 128 7.22 6.04 -20.10
CA PHE A 128 8.34 5.25 -19.57
C PHE A 128 9.49 6.15 -19.06
N THR A 129 9.95 7.10 -19.88
CA THR A 129 11.10 7.94 -19.51
C THR A 129 10.78 8.87 -18.34
N GLN A 130 9.52 9.30 -18.21
CA GLN A 130 9.11 10.26 -17.17
C GLN A 130 8.76 9.60 -15.86
N VAL A 131 8.09 8.44 -15.91
CA VAL A 131 7.60 7.75 -14.73
C VAL A 131 8.71 6.93 -14.08
N LYS A 132 9.66 6.39 -14.87
CA LYS A 132 10.77 5.57 -14.36
C LYS A 132 11.58 6.24 -13.24
N PRO A 133 11.98 7.53 -13.33
CA PRO A 133 12.64 8.22 -12.22
C PRO A 133 11.77 8.33 -10.96
N SER A 134 10.47 8.58 -11.12
CA SER A 134 9.51 8.65 -10.01
C SER A 134 9.39 7.29 -9.32
N TYR A 135 9.25 6.21 -10.10
CA TYR A 135 9.21 4.85 -9.56
C TYR A 135 10.51 4.47 -8.84
N LEU A 136 11.68 4.79 -9.41
CA LEU A 136 12.97 4.56 -8.75
C LEU A 136 13.06 5.30 -7.41
N LYS A 137 12.57 6.53 -7.35
CA LYS A 137 12.58 7.33 -6.12
C LYS A 137 11.64 6.76 -5.06
N ASN A 138 10.45 6.31 -5.46
CA ASN A 138 9.54 5.54 -4.60
C ASN A 138 10.24 4.30 -4.01
N LEU A 139 10.93 3.51 -4.85
CA LEU A 139 11.73 2.39 -4.37
C LEU A 139 12.77 2.86 -3.36
N GLN A 140 13.56 3.89 -3.67
CA GLN A 140 14.67 4.33 -2.81
C GLN A 140 14.27 4.97 -1.49
N LYS A 141 13.12 5.65 -1.44
CA LYS A 141 12.74 6.52 -0.30
C LYS A 141 11.45 6.12 0.40
N GLY A 142 10.47 5.58 -0.32
CA GLY A 142 9.16 5.26 0.26
C GLY A 142 9.10 3.84 0.85
N PHE A 143 9.90 2.92 0.32
CA PHE A 143 9.65 1.48 0.48
C PHE A 143 10.82 0.67 1.05
N LEU A 144 11.97 1.30 1.25
CA LEU A 144 13.16 0.65 1.80
C LEU A 144 13.39 1.07 3.25
N LEU A 145 13.93 0.13 4.03
CA LEU A 145 14.53 0.40 5.33
C LEU A 145 15.87 1.13 5.19
N VAL A 146 16.42 1.58 6.31
CA VAL A 146 17.71 2.28 6.39
C VAL A 146 18.86 1.48 5.76
N ASP A 147 18.81 0.15 5.85
CA ASP A 147 19.80 -0.77 5.28
C ASP A 147 19.59 -1.08 3.78
N ARG A 148 18.63 -0.40 3.13
CA ARG A 148 18.23 -0.60 1.73
C ARG A 148 17.62 -1.95 1.42
N THR A 149 17.04 -2.62 2.42
CA THR A 149 16.17 -3.78 2.20
C THR A 149 14.71 -3.35 2.11
N TYR A 150 13.88 -4.12 1.40
CA TYR A 150 12.44 -3.85 1.32
C TYR A 150 11.78 -3.96 2.69
N HIS A 151 10.86 -3.03 2.97
CA HIS A 151 10.05 -3.13 4.17
C HIS A 151 9.26 -4.46 4.17
N PRO A 152 9.27 -5.26 5.24
CA PRO A 152 8.67 -6.60 5.21
C PRO A 152 7.14 -6.66 5.11
N ALA A 153 6.48 -5.51 5.18
CA ALA A 153 5.05 -5.39 4.88
C ALA A 153 4.78 -5.45 3.37
N LEU A 154 5.78 -5.16 2.53
CA LEU A 154 5.61 -5.14 1.08
C LEU A 154 5.50 -6.57 0.55
N ARG A 155 4.39 -6.86 -0.12
CA ARG A 155 4.11 -8.18 -0.69
C ARG A 155 4.39 -8.26 -2.17
N ALA A 156 3.99 -7.24 -2.91
CA ALA A 156 4.20 -7.11 -4.34
C ALA A 156 4.20 -5.63 -4.73
N MET A 157 4.93 -5.30 -5.80
CA MET A 157 4.96 -3.98 -6.40
C MET A 157 4.54 -4.07 -7.87
N ASN A 158 3.89 -3.02 -8.35
CA ASN A 158 3.35 -2.93 -9.70
C ASN A 158 4.03 -1.82 -10.51
#